data_AF-A0AAV2HU47-F1
#
_entry.id   AF-A0AAV2HU47-F1
#
_cell.length_a   1.000
_cell.length_b   1.000
_cell.length_c   1.000
_cell.angle_alpha   90.00
_cell.angle_beta   90.00
_cell.angle_gamma   90.00
#
_symmetry.space_group_name_H-M   'P 1'
#
loop_
_entity.id
_entity.type
_entity.pdbx_description
1 polymer ?
#
loop_
_entity_poly.entity_id
_entity_poly.type
_entity_poly.pdbx_seq_one_letter_code
_entity_poly.pdbx_strand_id
1 'polypeptide(L)' 'QNPKDLVCLVQFEYVEVYRGIGWKKKYHAPTDFCFALKHPQIQKKTSKYIRYFCVETEIALDQWVMGVR' A
#
# COMPACT_ATOMS: atom_id res chain seq x y z
N GLN A 1 2.61 21.82 11.83
CA GLN A 1 1.86 21.55 10.58
C GLN A 1 0.40 21.88 10.81
N ASN A 2 -0.22 22.66 9.94
CA ASN A 2 -1.65 22.94 10.04
C ASN A 2 -2.40 21.71 9.49
N PRO A 3 -3.35 21.11 10.22
CA PRO A 3 -4.12 19.96 9.73
C PRO A 3 -4.79 20.20 8.37
N LYS A 4 -5.07 21.46 8.03
CA LYS A 4 -5.62 21.87 6.73
C LYS A 4 -4.66 21.66 5.55
N ASP A 5 -3.36 21.49 5.81
CA ASP A 5 -2.36 21.26 4.76
C ASP A 5 -2.24 19.77 4.39
N LEU A 6 -2.89 18.88 5.16
CA LEU A 6 -2.86 17.44 4.90
C LEU A 6 -3.92 17.05 3.87
N VAL A 7 -3.54 16.19 2.93
CA VAL A 7 -4.45 15.59 1.96
C VAL A 7 -4.66 14.12 2.30
N CYS A 8 -5.92 13.70 2.35
CA CYS A 8 -6.26 12.29 2.56
C CYS A 8 -5.92 11.48 1.29
N LEU A 9 -4.95 10.58 1.40
CA LEU A 9 -4.55 9.70 0.29
C LEU A 9 -5.53 8.54 0.08
N VAL A 10 -6.04 7.97 1.19
CA VAL A 10 -6.92 6.80 1.22
C VAL A 10 -7.67 6.75 2.55
N GLN A 11 -8.94 6.36 2.53
CA GLN A 11 -9.74 6.04 3.70
C GLN A 11 -9.78 4.52 3.89
N PHE A 12 -9.68 4.03 5.12
CA PHE A 12 -9.54 2.59 5.39
C PHE A 12 -10.86 1.81 5.42
N GLU A 13 -12.01 2.48 5.49
CA GLU A 13 -13.34 1.86 5.65
C GLU A 13 -13.65 0.78 4.58
N TYR A 14 -13.12 0.93 3.37
CA TYR A 14 -13.46 0.09 2.21
C TYR A 14 -12.24 -0.57 1.55
N VAL A 15 -11.07 -0.56 2.18
CA VAL A 15 -9.86 -1.15 1.62
C VAL A 15 -9.21 -2.11 2.61
N GLU A 16 -8.60 -3.15 2.07
CA GLU A 16 -7.75 -4.06 2.84
C GLU A 16 -6.29 -3.88 2.43
N VAL A 17 -5.39 -4.24 3.36
CA VAL A 17 -3.94 -4.25 3.15
C VAL A 17 -3.46 -5.62 2.67
N TYR A 18 -2.67 -5.61 1.60
CA TYR A 18 -2.08 -6.81 0.99
C TYR A 18 -0.57 -6.64 0.86
N ARG A 19 0.22 -7.66 1.21
CA ARG A 19 1.66 -7.66 0.95
C ARG A 19 1.94 -7.83 -0.54
N GLY A 20 2.89 -7.05 -1.05
CA GLY A 20 3.40 -7.17 -2.39
C GLY A 20 4.46 -8.27 -2.48
N ILE A 21 4.45 -9.05 -3.55
CA ILE A 21 5.41 -10.14 -3.79
C ILE A 21 6.02 -9.95 -5.19
N GLY A 22 7.35 -9.89 -5.27
CA GLY A 22 8.10 -9.77 -6.53
C GLY A 22 7.87 -8.45 -7.27
N TRP A 23 7.47 -7.39 -6.57
CA TRP A 23 7.12 -6.11 -7.19
C TRP A 23 8.32 -5.30 -7.64
N LYS A 24 9.52 -5.57 -7.12
CA LYS A 24 10.76 -5.03 -7.68
C LYS A 24 10.91 -5.37 -9.16
N LYS A 25 10.65 -6.62 -9.55
CA LYS A 25 10.66 -7.05 -10.96
C LYS A 25 9.41 -6.62 -11.72
N LYS A 26 8.23 -6.73 -11.11
CA LYS A 26 6.95 -6.52 -11.80
C LYS A 26 6.63 -5.04 -12.07
N TYR A 27 6.97 -4.17 -11.14
CA TYR A 27 6.57 -2.76 -11.13
C TYR A 27 7.76 -1.81 -10.94
N HIS A 28 9.00 -2.32 -11.01
CA HIS A 28 10.21 -1.52 -10.78
C HIS A 28 10.20 -0.84 -9.41
N ALA A 29 9.65 -1.50 -8.39
CA ALA A 29 9.67 -0.99 -7.02
C ALA A 29 11.12 -0.86 -6.50
N PRO A 30 11.44 0.17 -5.69
CA PRO A 30 12.79 0.35 -5.13
C PRO A 30 13.29 -0.85 -4.30
N THR A 31 12.41 -1.49 -3.53
CA THR A 31 12.69 -2.66 -2.71
C THR A 31 11.64 -3.75 -2.93
N ASP A 32 11.80 -4.92 -2.30
CA ASP A 32 10.77 -5.96 -2.24
C ASP A 32 9.78 -5.78 -1.07
N PHE A 33 10.00 -4.77 -0.22
CA PHE A 33 9.15 -4.48 0.94
C PHE A 33 7.98 -3.60 0.52
N CYS A 34 6.95 -4.21 -0.06
CA CYS A 34 5.81 -3.50 -0.60
C CYS A 34 4.49 -3.96 0.03
N PHE A 35 3.50 -3.06 0.02
CA PHE A 35 2.11 -3.38 0.32
C PHE A 35 1.18 -2.59 -0.59
N ALA A 36 -0.08 -3.02 -0.69
CA ALA A 36 -1.12 -2.28 -1.38
C ALA A 36 -2.41 -2.18 -0.57
N LEU A 37 -3.15 -1.12 -0.87
CA LEU A 37 -4.51 -0.91 -0.38
C LEU A 37 -5.47 -1.01 -1.56
N LYS A 38 -6.47 -1.87 -1.46
CA LYS A 38 -7.54 -2.01 -2.47
C LYS A 38 -8.82 -2.56 -1.86
N HIS A 39 -9.94 -2.29 -2.52
CA HIS A 39 -11.22 -2.90 -2.18
C HIS A 39 -11.16 -4.43 -2.38
N PRO A 40 -11.75 -5.26 -1.49
CA PRO A 40 -11.73 -6.73 -1.60
C PRO A 40 -12.32 -7.25 -2.92
N GLN A 41 -13.33 -6.57 -3.47
CA GLN A 41 -13.94 -6.95 -4.76
C GLN A 41 -13.03 -6.73 -5.98
N ILE A 42 -11.91 -6.00 -5.86
CA ILE A 42 -10.97 -5.83 -6.98
C ILE A 42 -10.14 -7.11 -7.12
N GLN A 43 -10.48 -7.94 -8.11
CA GLN A 43 -9.76 -9.18 -8.45
C GLN A 43 -8.79 -9.02 -9.63
N LYS A 44 -8.89 -7.92 -10.39
CA LYS A 44 -7.95 -7.63 -11.49
C LYS A 44 -6.54 -7.41 -10.93
N LYS A 45 -5.55 -7.99 -11.60
CA LYS A 45 -4.12 -7.86 -11.23
C LYS A 45 -3.61 -6.41 -11.26
N THR A 46 -4.22 -5.57 -12.09
CA THR A 46 -3.91 -4.15 -12.22
C THR A 46 -5.21 -3.36 -12.26
N SER A 47 -5.26 -2.24 -11.53
CA SER A 47 -6.40 -1.33 -11.47
C SER A 47 -5.94 0.01 -10.93
N LYS A 48 -6.49 1.10 -11.47
CA LYS A 48 -6.24 2.48 -10.99
C LYS A 48 -6.72 2.73 -9.55
N TYR A 49 -7.52 1.81 -9.01
CA TYR A 49 -8.05 1.86 -7.65
C TYR A 49 -7.19 1.10 -6.64
N ILE A 50 -6.08 0.49 -7.07
CA ILE A 50 -5.09 -0.11 -6.18
C ILE A 50 -4.03 0.97 -5.91
N ARG A 51 -3.75 1.23 -4.64
CA ARG A 51 -2.62 2.08 -4.21
C ARG A 51 -1.47 1.18 -3.82
N TYR A 52 -0.29 1.41 -4.40
CA TYR A 52 0.91 0.61 -4.17
C TYR A 52 1.92 1.43 -3.36
N PHE A 53 2.49 0.83 -2.34
CA PHE A 53 3.45 1.44 -1.44
C PHE A 53 4.71 0.57 -1.37
N CYS A 54 5.86 1.22 -1.24
CA CYS A 54 7.16 0.59 -1.08
C CYS A 54 7.87 1.27 0.07
N VAL A 55 8.53 0.49 0.94
CA VAL A 55 9.28 0.98 2.08
C VAL A 55 10.71 0.45 2.05
N GLU A 56 11.58 1.02 2.88
CA GLU A 56 13.02 0.73 2.82
C GLU A 56 13.39 -0.59 3.51
N THR A 57 12.66 -0.99 4.54
CA THR A 57 12.97 -2.16 5.37
C THR A 57 11.77 -3.05 5.65
N GLU A 58 12.02 -4.31 5.97
CA GLU A 58 10.99 -5.27 6.39
C GLU A 58 10.27 -4.84 7.67
N ILE A 59 11.01 -4.28 8.64
CA ILE A 59 10.44 -3.77 9.89
C ILE A 59 9.42 -2.66 9.60
N ALA A 60 9.77 -1.71 8.71
CA ALA A 60 8.83 -0.66 8.31
C ALA A 60 7.59 -1.26 7.63
N LEU A 61 7.75 -2.29 6.80
CA LEU A 61 6.61 -2.96 6.17
C LEU A 61 5.67 -3.57 7.21
N ASP A 62 6.23 -4.26 8.20
CA ASP A 62 5.45 -4.87 9.29
C ASP A 62 4.70 -3.81 10.10
N GLN A 63 5.36 -2.68 10.41
CA GLN A 63 4.74 -1.55 11.09
C GLN A 63 3.58 -0.94 10.30
N TRP A 64 3.75 -0.71 8.99
CA TRP A 64 2.67 -0.19 8.14
C TRP A 64 1.52 -1.17 8.00
N VAL A 65 1.81 -2.46 7.77
CA VAL A 65 0.77 -3.49 7.63
C VAL A 65 0.01 -3.68 8.94
N MET A 66 0.69 -3.64 10.08
CA MET A 66 0.05 -3.75 11.39
C MET A 66 -0.74 -2.49 11.75
N GLY A 67 -0.19 -1.30 11.50
CA GLY A 67 -0.86 -0.04 11.85
C GLY A 67 -2.09 0.30 11.00
N VAL A 68 -2.20 -0.30 9.80
CA VAL A 68 -3.41 -0.19 8.96
C VAL A 68 -4.50 -1.19 9.35
N ARG A 69 -4.13 -2.34 9.93
CA ARG A 69 -5.08 -3.38 10.36
C ARG A 69 -5.76 -2.99 11.67
#